data_AF-A0AB37HG33-F1
#
_entry.id   AF-A0AB37HG33-F1
#
_cell.length_a   1.000
_cell.length_b   1.000
_cell.length_c   1.000
_cell.angle_alpha   90.00
_cell.angle_beta   90.00
_cell.angle_gamma   90.00
#
_symmetry.space_group_name_H-M   'P 1'
#
loop_
_entity.id
_entity.type
_entity.pdbx_description
1 polymer ?
#
loop_
_entity_poly.entity_id
_entity_poly.type
_entity_poly.pdbx_seq_one_letter_code
_entity_poly.pdbx_strand_id
1 'polypeptide(L)' 'MTPVQCHTGEHVAILEKRKDVYEVAKAKHPERWARSTRNWAPNKQVALNPMRDKGQTEALRKP' A
#
# COMPACT_ATOMS: atom_id res chain seq x y z
N MET A 1 2.70 -2.97 9.51
CA MET A 1 1.27 -2.83 9.20
C MET A 1 0.68 -4.20 9.28
N THR A 2 -0.41 -4.35 10.02
CA THR A 2 -1.17 -5.60 10.11
C THR A 2 -2.32 -5.59 9.10
N PRO A 3 -2.89 -6.75 8.73
CA PRO A 3 -4.07 -6.80 7.86
C PRO A 3 -5.25 -5.97 8.39
N VAL A 4 -5.46 -5.98 9.71
CA VAL A 4 -6.51 -5.18 10.37
C VAL A 4 -6.27 -3.69 10.14
N GLN A 5 -5.06 -3.19 10.37
CA GLN A 5 -4.70 -1.78 10.14
C GLN A 5 -4.83 -1.37 8.66
N CYS A 6 -4.61 -2.31 7.74
CA CYS A 6 -4.88 -2.09 6.33
C CYS A 6 -6.38 -1.92 6.07
N HIS A 7 -7.21 -2.79 6.67
CA HIS A 7 -8.66 -2.78 6.48
C HIS A 7 -9.37 -1.63 7.19
N THR A 8 -8.90 -1.21 8.36
CA THR A 8 -9.45 -0.06 9.11
C THR A 8 -8.90 1.28 8.60
N GLY A 9 -7.96 1.27 7.65
CA GLY A 9 -7.36 2.49 7.10
C GLY A 9 -6.28 3.13 7.99
N GLU A 10 -6.04 2.62 9.19
CA GLU A 10 -5.01 3.13 10.12
C GLU A 10 -3.59 3.12 9.52
N HIS A 11 -3.33 2.21 8.59
CA HIS A 11 -2.05 2.15 7.88
C HIS A 11 -1.71 3.41 7.07
N VAL A 12 -2.71 4.22 6.67
CA VAL A 12 -2.52 5.45 5.89
C VAL A 12 -1.66 6.45 6.67
N ALA A 13 -2.00 6.71 7.93
CA ALA A 13 -1.24 7.64 8.77
C ALA A 13 0.21 7.18 8.99
N ILE A 14 0.46 5.86 9.01
CA ILE A 14 1.81 5.31 9.11
C ILE A 14 2.59 5.54 7.80
N LEU A 15 1.94 5.40 6.64
CA LEU A 15 2.55 5.64 5.34
C LEU A 15 2.88 7.13 5.13
N GLU A 16 2.00 8.04 5.54
CA GLU A 16 2.26 9.48 5.49
C GLU A 16 3.47 9.86 6.33
N LYS A 17 3.54 9.41 7.58
CA LYS A 17 4.72 9.65 8.44
C LYS A 17 6.00 9.10 7.84
N ARG A 18 5.95 7.94 7.17
CA ARG A 18 7.13 7.38 6.49
C ARG A 18 7.57 8.24 5.32
N LYS A 19 6.62 8.78 4.55
CA LYS A 19 6.93 9.73 3.48
C LYS A 19 7.71 10.92 4.02
N ASP A 20 7.20 11.55 5.08
CA ASP A 20 7.82 12.74 5.68
C ASP A 20 9.24 12.45 6.17
N VAL A 21 9.44 11.34 6.88
CA VAL A 21 10.77 10.93 7.37
C VAL A 21 11.75 10.77 6.22
N TYR A 22 11.33 10.15 5.11
CA TYR A 22 12.18 9.91 3.95
C TYR A 22 12.48 11.21 3.18
N GLU A 23 11.50 12.10 3.03
CA GLU A 23 11.71 13.41 2.40
C GLU A 23 12.68 14.26 3.22
N VAL A 24 12.51 14.32 4.55
CA VAL A 24 13.43 15.03 5.44
C VAL A 24 14.83 14.43 5.39
N ALA A 25 14.96 13.11 5.37
CA ALA A 25 16.25 12.43 5.27
C ALA A 25 16.95 12.70 3.93
N LYS A 26 16.19 12.75 2.83
CA LYS A 26 16.71 13.09 1.50
C LYS A 26 17.13 14.56 1.42
N ALA A 27 16.33 15.48 1.97
CA ALA A 27 16.66 16.90 2.00
C ALA A 27 17.94 17.19 2.81
N LYS A 28 18.16 16.46 3.91
CA LYS A 28 19.37 16.60 4.73
C LYS A 28 20.65 16.09 4.05
N HIS A 29 20.53 15.06 3.23
CA HIS A 29 21.68 14.36 2.65
C HIS A 29 21.42 13.92 1.20
N PRO A 30 21.24 14.86 0.26
CA PRO A 30 20.89 14.54 -1.11
C PRO A 30 21.94 13.65 -1.80
N GLU A 31 23.22 13.75 -1.39
CA GLU A 31 24.34 12.97 -1.93
C GLU A 31 24.19 11.46 -1.75
N ARG A 32 23.44 11.02 -0.73
CA ARG A 32 23.19 9.59 -0.49
C ARG A 32 22.08 9.02 -1.38
N TRP A 33 21.30 9.88 -2.04
CA TRP A 33 20.11 9.49 -2.78
C TRP A 33 20.31 9.66 -4.28
N ALA A 34 20.69 8.58 -4.96
CA ALA A 34 20.81 8.58 -6.43
C ALA A 34 19.44 8.72 -7.15
N ARG A 35 18.33 8.46 -6.46
CA ARG A 35 16.96 8.51 -7.00
C ARG A 35 15.98 9.15 -6.02
N SER A 36 14.73 9.26 -6.44
CA SER A 36 13.62 9.67 -5.59
C SER A 36 13.38 8.71 -4.42
N THR A 37 12.69 9.22 -3.40
CA THR A 37 12.21 8.43 -2.26
C THR A 37 11.24 7.35 -2.74
N ARG A 38 11.07 6.30 -1.93
CA ARG A 38 10.12 5.23 -2.21
C ARG A 38 8.70 5.81 -2.28
N ASN A 39 7.88 5.32 -3.22
CA ASN A 39 6.45 5.64 -3.24
C ASN A 39 5.77 5.04 -1.99
N TRP A 40 5.30 5.92 -1.11
CA TRP A 40 4.58 5.59 0.11
C TRP A 40 3.05 5.78 -0.02
N ALA A 41 2.50 5.87 -1.24
CA ALA A 41 1.05 5.96 -1.41
C ALA A 41 0.33 4.71 -0.86
N PRO A 42 -0.82 4.87 -0.18
CA PRO A 42 -1.61 3.74 0.28
C PRO A 42 -2.20 2.96 -0.89
N ASN A 43 -2.32 1.65 -0.71
CA ASN A 43 -2.99 0.79 -1.68
C ASN A 43 -4.50 1.06 -1.61
N LYS A 44 -5.15 1.22 -2.77
CA LYS A 44 -6.59 1.53 -2.86
C LYS A 44 -7.48 0.40 -2.32
N GLN A 45 -7.01 -0.85 -2.40
CA GLN A 45 -7.76 -2.01 -1.95
C GLN A 45 -6.80 -3.08 -1.44
N VAL A 46 -7.20 -3.76 -0.37
CA VAL A 46 -6.45 -4.87 0.24
C VAL A 46 -7.42 -6.00 0.52
N ALA A 47 -7.11 -7.20 0.03
CA ALA A 47 -7.89 -8.41 0.27
C ALA A 47 -6.94 -9.51 0.76
N LEU A 48 -7.30 -10.21 1.85
CA LEU A 48 -6.50 -11.32 2.40
C LEU A 48 -6.58 -12.56 1.50
N ASN A 49 -7.72 -12.76 0.86
CA ASN A 49 -7.93 -13.66 -0.27
C ASN A 49 -8.69 -12.87 -1.34
N PRO A 50 -8.35 -13.00 -2.63
CA PRO A 50 -9.15 -12.39 -3.68
C PRO A 50 -10.59 -12.91 -3.55
N MET A 51 -11.54 -12.01 -3.30
CA MET A 51 -12.94 -12.37 -3.43
C MET A 51 -13.12 -12.75 -4.90
N ARG A 52 -13.64 -13.95 -5.16
CA ARG A 52 -14.07 -14.30 -6.51
C ARG A 52 -15.06 -13.23 -6.94
N ASP A 53 -14.73 -12.49 -7.99
CA ASP A 53 -15.72 -11.62 -8.62
C ASP A 53 -16.95 -12.47 -8.95
N LYS A 54 -18.16 -11.90 -8.85
CA LYS A 54 -19.39 -12.63 -9.16
C LYS A 54 -19.35 -13.28 -10.55
N GLY A 55 -18.59 -12.69 -11.49
CA GLY A 55 -18.33 -13.26 -12.82
C GLY A 55 -17.39 -14.48 -12.84
N GLN A 56 -16.51 -14.65 -11.85
CA GLN A 56 -15.66 -15.85 -11.73
C GLN A 56 -16.41 -17.04 -11.11
N THR A 57 -17.41 -16.78 -10.26
CA THR A 57 -18.28 -17.82 -9.72
C THR A 57 -19.23 -18.42 -10.76
N GLU A 58 -19.71 -17.64 -11.74
CA GLU A 58 -20.50 -18.18 -12.85
C GLU A 58 -19.66 -19.02 -13.83
N ALA A 59 -18.40 -18.63 -14.07
CA ALA A 59 -17.49 -19.38 -14.95
C ALA A 59 -17.13 -20.77 -14.41
N LEU A 60 -17.14 -20.97 -13.09
CA LEU A 60 -16.88 -22.26 -12.44
C LEU A 60 -18.14 -23.15 -12.32
N ARG A 61 -19.31 -22.58 -12.60
CA ARG A 61 -20.61 -23.25 -12.58
C ARG A 61 -21.04 -23.53 -14.02
N LYS A 62 -20.21 -24.22 -14.80
CA LYS A 62 -20.67 -24.84 -16.05
C LYS A 62 -20.99 -26.31 -15.80
N PRO A 63 -22.07 -26.84 -16.42
CA PRO A 63 -22.57 -28.20 -16.23
C PRO A 63 -21.58 -29.27 -16.68
#